data_AF-A0A2S6S4Y2-F1
#
_entry.id   AF-A0A2S6S4Y2-F1
#
_cell.length_a   1.000
_cell.length_b   1.000
_cell.length_c   1.000
_cell.angle_alpha   90.00
_cell.angle_beta   90.00
_cell.angle_gamma   90.00
#
_symmetry.space_group_name_H-M   'P 1'
#
loop_
_entity.id
_entity.type
_entity.pdbx_description
1 polymer ?
#
loop_
_entity_poly.entity_id
_entity_poly.type
_entity_poly.pdbx_seq_one_letter_code
_entity_poly.pdbx_strand_id
1 'polypeptide(L)'
;MLRKFAIIFLVITINSNLFAAESSKEKLIKQDWSFNGITGTYDKAAIQRGLKVYQEVCAGCHSMNLIYYRDLEDIGFSKEQIKVIASEYTVLDGPNDEGEMFERPARPADKFVDPYMNAQEARLSNNGSYPPDLSVINKSRKGGADYIYNLLIGYEEPPADIVLGEGMYYNKWMDGKQIAMPTPLYDGSVDYEDGTENTAIQLAKDVTVFLQWAAEPELEERKRLGVKVILFFIIFGIFVFLSKRRLWKQIH
;
A
#
# COMPACT_ATOMS: atom_id res chain seq x y z
N MET A 1 33.64 -29.24 -41.98
CA MET A 1 32.39 -28.45 -41.93
C MET A 1 32.01 -28.10 -40.49
N LEU A 2 32.96 -27.57 -39.73
CA LEU A 2 32.78 -27.00 -38.39
C LEU A 2 32.93 -25.49 -38.55
N ARG A 3 31.94 -24.69 -38.12
CA ARG A 3 31.98 -23.22 -37.90
C ARG A 3 30.66 -22.51 -38.27
N LYS A 4 29.46 -23.05 -37.99
CA LYS A 4 28.22 -22.28 -38.26
C LYS A 4 27.06 -22.54 -37.30
N PHE A 5 27.24 -22.78 -36.00
CA PHE A 5 26.09 -22.82 -35.06
C PHE A 5 26.46 -22.40 -33.63
N ALA A 6 27.02 -21.19 -33.47
CA ALA A 6 27.29 -20.64 -32.15
C ALA A 6 27.03 -19.13 -32.10
N ILE A 7 25.87 -18.69 -32.60
CA ILE A 7 25.35 -17.35 -32.32
C ILE A 7 23.82 -17.46 -32.20
N ILE A 8 23.33 -18.14 -31.16
CA ILE A 8 22.05 -17.75 -30.56
C ILE A 8 22.47 -16.70 -29.55
N PHE A 9 22.55 -15.45 -30.04
CA PHE A 9 22.73 -14.31 -29.18
C PHE A 9 21.51 -14.27 -28.26
N LEU A 10 21.79 -14.53 -27.00
CA LEU A 10 20.97 -14.20 -25.85
C LEU A 10 20.50 -12.75 -26.03
N VAL A 11 19.30 -12.56 -26.59
CA VAL A 11 18.55 -11.31 -26.43
C VAL A 11 18.04 -11.33 -24.99
N ILE A 12 18.97 -11.15 -24.04
CA ILE A 12 18.64 -10.38 -22.85
C ILE A 12 18.24 -9.04 -23.43
N THR A 13 16.95 -8.77 -23.36
CA THR A 13 16.42 -7.43 -23.47
C THR A 13 17.33 -6.55 -22.62
N ILE A 14 18.18 -5.79 -23.29
CA ILE A 14 18.75 -4.57 -22.75
C ILE A 14 17.50 -3.77 -22.43
N ASN A 15 17.05 -3.85 -21.17
CA ASN A 15 16.16 -2.86 -20.60
C ASN A 15 16.96 -1.57 -20.73
N SER A 16 16.74 -0.85 -21.84
CA SER A 16 16.98 0.56 -21.87
C SER A 16 16.27 1.09 -20.63
N ASN A 17 17.04 1.53 -19.65
CA ASN A 17 16.54 2.32 -18.55
C ASN A 17 15.86 3.54 -19.21
N LEU A 18 14.58 3.41 -19.51
CA LEU A 18 13.67 4.52 -19.64
C LEU A 18 13.70 5.16 -18.26
N PHE A 19 14.62 6.10 -18.08
CA PHE A 19 14.56 7.03 -16.98
C PHE A 19 13.28 7.82 -17.17
N ALA A 20 12.19 7.31 -16.60
CA ALA A 20 11.03 8.13 -16.34
C ALA A 20 11.54 9.34 -15.54
N ALA A 21 11.35 10.53 -16.10
CA ALA A 21 11.73 11.78 -15.47
C ALA A 21 11.25 11.75 -14.01
N GLU A 22 12.18 11.89 -13.08
CA GLU A 22 11.87 12.04 -11.67
C GLU A 22 11.14 13.38 -11.51
N SER A 23 9.87 13.34 -11.11
CA SER A 23 9.08 14.56 -10.88
C SER A 23 9.53 15.30 -9.61
N SER A 24 10.13 14.58 -8.65
CA SER A 24 10.92 15.16 -7.56
C SER A 24 12.41 14.84 -7.77
N LYS A 25 13.29 15.84 -7.68
CA LYS A 25 14.76 15.64 -7.75
C LYS A 25 15.33 15.07 -6.45
N GLU A 26 14.52 14.94 -5.41
CA GLU A 26 14.96 14.54 -4.07
C GLU A 26 14.80 13.05 -3.87
N LYS A 27 15.90 12.39 -3.51
CA LYS A 27 15.91 10.97 -3.23
C LYS A 27 15.16 10.70 -1.94
N LEU A 28 14.07 9.93 -2.04
CA LEU A 28 13.28 9.48 -0.88
C LEU A 28 14.16 8.83 0.20
N ILE A 29 13.84 9.10 1.47
CA ILE A 29 14.48 8.42 2.60
C ILE A 29 13.98 6.97 2.61
N LYS A 30 14.88 6.03 2.37
CA LYS A 30 14.59 4.60 2.37
C LYS A 30 14.40 4.09 3.80
N GLN A 31 13.26 3.45 4.05
CA GLN A 31 12.99 2.80 5.32
C GLN A 31 13.31 1.31 5.25
N ASP A 32 13.69 0.74 6.39
CA ASP A 32 13.87 -0.71 6.53
C ASP A 32 12.58 -1.34 7.03
N TRP A 33 11.71 -1.72 6.10
CA TRP A 33 10.42 -2.34 6.40
C TRP A 33 10.59 -3.83 6.73
N SER A 34 9.84 -4.34 7.71
CA SER A 34 9.81 -5.78 8.05
C SER A 34 9.42 -6.66 6.87
N PHE A 35 8.56 -6.15 5.99
CA PHE A 35 8.12 -6.81 4.77
C PHE A 35 9.09 -6.66 3.59
N ASN A 36 10.30 -6.14 3.78
CA ASN A 36 11.31 -6.08 2.71
C ASN A 36 11.98 -7.45 2.46
N GLY A 37 12.68 -7.58 1.33
CA GLY A 37 13.47 -8.77 1.01
C GLY A 37 12.64 -10.01 0.62
N ILE A 38 13.34 -11.10 0.30
CA ILE A 38 12.75 -12.33 -0.29
C ILE A 38 11.86 -13.06 0.72
N THR A 39 12.16 -12.96 2.02
CA THR A 39 11.46 -13.69 3.09
C THR A 39 10.82 -12.78 4.14
N GLY A 40 10.85 -11.45 3.96
CA GLY A 40 10.24 -10.54 4.94
C GLY A 40 8.72 -10.69 5.03
N THR A 41 8.21 -10.46 6.23
CA THR A 41 6.80 -10.62 6.62
C THR A 41 6.28 -9.33 7.21
N TYR A 42 4.97 -9.22 7.39
CA TYR A 42 4.42 -8.08 8.09
C TYR A 42 4.66 -8.19 9.61
N ASP A 43 4.76 -7.03 10.25
CA ASP A 43 4.59 -6.92 11.70
C ASP A 43 3.10 -6.70 11.97
N LYS A 44 2.43 -7.72 12.51
CA LYS A 44 0.98 -7.68 12.75
C LYS A 44 0.60 -6.59 13.76
N ALA A 45 1.41 -6.35 14.79
CA ALA A 45 1.13 -5.31 15.77
C ALA A 45 1.20 -3.92 15.09
N ALA A 46 2.18 -3.72 14.22
CA ALA A 46 2.27 -2.48 13.42
C ALA A 46 1.08 -2.30 12.47
N ILE A 47 0.58 -3.39 11.85
CA ILE A 47 -0.62 -3.29 11.01
C ILE A 47 -1.86 -2.91 11.84
N GLN A 48 -2.05 -3.51 13.02
CA GLN A 48 -3.19 -3.21 13.89
C GLN A 48 -3.15 -1.76 14.38
N ARG A 49 -1.97 -1.27 14.79
CA ARG A 49 -1.77 0.15 15.12
C ARG A 49 -2.03 1.05 13.90
N GLY A 50 -1.57 0.67 12.72
CA GLY A 50 -1.81 1.42 11.49
C GLY A 50 -3.27 1.47 11.06
N LEU A 51 -4.05 0.40 11.31
CA LEU A 51 -5.50 0.40 11.14
C LEU A 51 -6.14 1.46 12.05
N LYS A 52 -5.73 1.52 13.32
CA LYS A 52 -6.23 2.53 14.26
C LYS A 52 -5.97 3.95 13.76
N VAL A 53 -4.75 4.23 13.29
CA VAL A 53 -4.42 5.53 12.68
C VAL A 53 -5.29 5.82 11.46
N TYR A 54 -5.51 4.83 10.59
CA TYR A 54 -6.41 5.00 9.45
C TYR A 54 -7.83 5.33 9.90
N GLN A 55 -8.39 4.62 10.88
CA GLN A 55 -9.77 4.82 11.34
C GLN A 55 -9.98 6.17 12.02
N GLU A 56 -9.03 6.60 12.86
CA GLU A 56 -9.17 7.83 13.64
C GLU A 56 -8.80 9.09 12.86
N VAL A 57 -7.92 8.98 11.86
CA VAL A 57 -7.40 10.14 11.11
C VAL A 57 -7.82 10.11 9.64
N CYS A 58 -7.52 9.02 8.93
CA CYS A 58 -7.60 9.00 7.48
C CYS A 58 -9.02 8.77 6.95
N ALA A 59 -9.82 7.94 7.64
CA ALA A 59 -11.14 7.50 7.22
C ALA A 59 -12.17 8.64 7.14
N GLY A 60 -11.89 9.79 7.73
CA GLY A 60 -12.71 11.00 7.60
C GLY A 60 -12.66 11.65 6.21
N CYS A 61 -11.61 11.39 5.42
CA CYS A 61 -11.43 11.99 4.09
C CYS A 61 -11.11 10.97 3.00
N HIS A 62 -10.48 9.85 3.34
CA HIS A 62 -10.03 8.85 2.38
C HIS A 62 -10.89 7.60 2.42
N SER A 63 -11.27 7.10 1.24
CA SER A 63 -11.92 5.80 1.09
C SER A 63 -10.92 4.65 1.12
N MET A 64 -11.44 3.45 1.39
CA MET A 64 -10.70 2.18 1.23
C MET A 64 -11.63 1.10 0.66
N ASN A 65 -11.91 1.24 -0.64
CA ASN A 65 -12.94 0.49 -1.35
C ASN A 65 -12.65 -0.98 -1.64
N LEU A 66 -11.44 -1.48 -1.40
CA LEU A 66 -11.08 -2.87 -1.68
C LEU A 66 -10.88 -3.72 -0.43
N ILE A 67 -11.03 -3.15 0.76
CA ILE A 67 -10.89 -3.86 2.03
C ILE A 67 -12.27 -4.03 2.68
N TYR A 68 -12.55 -5.26 3.11
CA TYR A 68 -13.72 -5.62 3.90
C TYR A 68 -13.37 -5.75 5.36
N TYR A 69 -14.33 -5.50 6.26
CA TYR A 69 -14.09 -5.70 7.70
C TYR A 69 -13.66 -7.15 8.02
N ARG A 70 -14.18 -8.15 7.31
CA ARG A 70 -13.76 -9.56 7.45
C ARG A 70 -12.28 -9.80 7.13
N ASP A 71 -11.65 -8.96 6.30
CA ASP A 71 -10.24 -9.12 5.94
C ASP A 71 -9.31 -8.82 7.13
N LEU A 72 -9.83 -8.15 8.17
CA LEU A 72 -9.10 -7.91 9.42
C LEU A 72 -8.76 -9.20 10.19
N GLU A 73 -9.32 -10.35 9.82
CA GLU A 73 -8.91 -11.66 10.33
C GLU A 73 -7.43 -11.95 9.97
N ASP A 74 -6.96 -11.49 8.81
CA ASP A 74 -5.59 -11.72 8.34
C ASP A 74 -4.54 -11.07 9.25
N ILE A 75 -4.91 -9.93 9.83
CA ILE A 75 -4.05 -9.12 10.72
C ILE A 75 -4.25 -9.48 12.20
N GLY A 76 -5.02 -10.52 12.50
CA GLY A 76 -5.10 -11.15 13.82
C GLY A 76 -6.27 -10.72 14.70
N PHE A 77 -7.28 -10.02 14.16
CA PHE A 77 -8.51 -9.77 14.91
C PHE A 77 -9.41 -11.03 14.94
N SER A 78 -10.07 -11.27 16.06
CA SER A 78 -11.09 -12.31 16.19
C SER A 78 -12.38 -11.92 15.46
N LYS A 79 -13.20 -12.90 15.10
CA LYS A 79 -14.50 -12.63 14.43
C LYS A 79 -15.43 -11.77 15.29
N GLU A 80 -15.35 -11.91 16.61
CA GLU A 80 -16.10 -11.10 17.57
C GLU A 80 -15.59 -9.66 17.58
N GLN A 81 -14.26 -9.45 17.61
CA GLN A 81 -13.66 -8.11 17.52
C GLN A 81 -14.03 -7.42 16.20
N ILE A 82 -13.93 -8.13 15.07
CA ILE A 82 -14.29 -7.60 13.75
C ILE A 82 -15.76 -7.19 13.71
N LYS A 83 -16.66 -7.99 14.31
CA LYS A 83 -18.07 -7.64 14.38
C LYS A 83 -18.31 -6.36 15.19
N VAL A 84 -17.58 -6.17 16.29
CA VAL A 84 -17.65 -4.95 17.09
C VAL A 84 -17.14 -3.76 16.27
N ILE A 85 -15.93 -3.85 15.70
CA ILE A 85 -15.33 -2.80 14.87
C ILE A 85 -16.26 -2.40 13.72
N ALA A 86 -16.81 -3.38 12.98
CA ALA A 86 -17.73 -3.08 11.89
C ALA A 86 -19.01 -2.37 12.40
N SER A 87 -19.55 -2.79 13.55
CA SER A 87 -20.78 -2.23 14.08
C SER A 87 -20.68 -0.80 14.60
N GLU A 88 -19.47 -0.25 14.75
CA GLU A 88 -19.24 1.17 15.06
C GLU A 88 -19.59 2.09 13.89
N TYR A 89 -19.68 1.54 12.68
CA TYR A 89 -20.01 2.29 11.47
C TYR A 89 -21.42 1.99 10.99
N THR A 90 -22.04 2.97 10.34
CA THR A 90 -23.37 2.85 9.74
C THR A 90 -23.26 2.75 8.23
N VAL A 91 -24.06 1.87 7.62
CA VAL A 91 -24.18 1.72 6.17
C VAL A 91 -25.64 1.81 5.74
N LEU A 92 -25.85 2.37 4.55
CA LEU A 92 -27.14 2.36 3.87
C LEU A 92 -27.35 0.98 3.21
N ASP A 93 -28.51 0.37 3.42
CA ASP A 93 -28.92 -0.92 2.86
C ASP A 93 -30.38 -0.85 2.37
N GLY A 94 -30.82 -1.90 1.68
CA GLY A 94 -32.18 -2.04 1.15
C GLY A 94 -32.25 -2.20 -0.37
N PRO A 95 -33.45 -2.05 -0.96
CA PRO A 95 -34.69 -1.67 -0.28
C PRO A 95 -35.27 -2.77 0.63
N ASN A 96 -36.07 -2.37 1.62
CA ASN A 96 -36.87 -3.27 2.46
C ASN A 96 -38.17 -3.72 1.76
N ASP A 97 -39.06 -4.42 2.47
CA ASP A 97 -40.33 -4.92 1.93
C ASP A 97 -41.30 -3.80 1.51
N GLU A 98 -41.15 -2.58 2.05
CA GLU A 98 -41.88 -1.37 1.63
C GLU A 98 -41.23 -0.63 0.44
N GLY A 99 -40.07 -1.08 -0.04
CA GLY A 99 -39.32 -0.40 -1.11
C GLY A 99 -38.42 0.74 -0.63
N GLU A 100 -38.21 0.88 0.68
CA GLU A 100 -37.46 1.97 1.30
C GLU A 100 -36.01 1.55 1.62
N MET A 101 -35.06 2.49 1.44
CA MET A 101 -33.68 2.30 1.91
C MET A 101 -33.62 2.57 3.42
N PHE A 102 -32.77 1.85 4.15
CA PHE A 102 -32.62 1.99 5.60
C PHE A 102 -31.16 1.96 6.02
N GLU A 103 -30.87 2.52 7.19
CA GLU A 103 -29.54 2.46 7.79
C GLU A 103 -29.42 1.28 8.75
N ARG A 104 -28.24 0.67 8.79
CA ARG A 104 -27.90 -0.37 9.77
C ARG A 104 -26.42 -0.30 10.16
N PRO A 105 -26.05 -0.91 11.29
CA PRO A 105 -24.65 -1.16 11.60
C PRO A 105 -23.98 -1.96 10.48
N ALA A 106 -22.71 -1.65 10.19
CA ALA A 106 -21.92 -2.44 9.25
C ALA A 106 -21.66 -3.84 9.84
N ARG A 107 -21.48 -4.80 8.93
CA ARG A 107 -21.24 -6.21 9.19
C ARG A 107 -19.86 -6.57 8.64
N PRO A 108 -19.24 -7.68 9.09
CA PRO A 108 -17.95 -8.13 8.56
C PRO A 108 -17.90 -8.26 7.02
N ALA A 109 -19.04 -8.52 6.37
CA ALA A 109 -19.14 -8.65 4.92
C ALA A 109 -19.21 -7.31 4.17
N ASP A 110 -19.37 -6.19 4.86
CA ASP A 110 -19.34 -4.86 4.26
C ASP A 110 -17.89 -4.38 4.06
N LYS A 111 -17.72 -3.46 3.11
CA LYS A 111 -16.47 -2.71 2.93
C LYS A 111 -16.33 -1.64 4.01
N PHE A 112 -15.13 -1.10 4.14
CA PHE A 112 -14.94 0.12 4.93
C PHE A 112 -15.84 1.24 4.40
N VAL A 113 -16.50 1.94 5.31
CA VAL A 113 -17.47 2.99 4.97
C VAL A 113 -16.76 4.15 4.29
N ASP A 114 -17.33 4.60 3.16
CA ASP A 114 -16.81 5.74 2.43
C ASP A 114 -17.13 7.06 3.17
N PRO A 115 -16.19 8.03 3.20
CA PRO A 115 -16.42 9.34 3.82
C PRO A 115 -17.36 10.25 3.01
N TYR A 116 -17.56 9.95 1.73
CA TYR A 116 -18.36 10.75 0.81
C TYR A 116 -19.19 9.83 -0.07
N MET A 117 -20.39 10.27 -0.46
CA MET A 117 -21.29 9.52 -1.34
C MET A 117 -20.73 9.37 -2.76
N ASN A 118 -19.94 10.34 -3.22
CA ASN A 118 -19.37 10.36 -4.55
C ASN A 118 -18.16 11.31 -4.66
N ALA A 119 -17.48 11.27 -5.81
CA ALA A 119 -16.30 12.08 -6.06
C ALA A 119 -16.59 13.60 -6.14
N GLN A 120 -17.81 14.01 -6.51
CA GLN A 120 -18.16 15.43 -6.58
C GLN A 120 -18.30 16.02 -5.17
N GLU A 121 -18.95 15.31 -4.26
CA GLU A 121 -19.04 15.67 -2.84
C GLU A 121 -17.65 15.71 -2.20
N ALA A 122 -16.82 14.69 -2.44
CA ALA A 122 -15.45 14.65 -1.95
C ALA A 122 -14.65 15.91 -2.38
N ARG A 123 -14.79 16.33 -3.65
CA ARG A 123 -14.15 17.56 -4.15
C ARG A 123 -14.70 18.82 -3.51
N LEU A 124 -16.03 18.89 -3.38
CA LEU A 124 -16.68 20.05 -2.77
C LEU A 124 -16.19 20.26 -1.33
N SER A 125 -16.05 19.17 -0.57
CA SER A 125 -15.60 19.18 0.83
C SER A 125 -14.09 19.42 0.99
N ASN A 126 -13.29 19.33 -0.09
CA ASN A 126 -11.83 19.43 -0.05
C ASN A 126 -11.29 20.45 -1.07
N ASN A 127 -11.91 21.62 -1.17
CA ASN A 127 -11.46 22.75 -2.01
C ASN A 127 -11.19 22.37 -3.48
N GLY A 128 -12.04 21.52 -4.06
CA GLY A 128 -11.93 21.01 -5.44
C GLY A 128 -10.98 19.81 -5.61
N SER A 129 -10.17 19.49 -4.60
CA SER A 129 -9.27 18.34 -4.60
C SER A 129 -9.99 17.05 -4.24
N TYR A 130 -9.60 15.93 -4.84
CA TYR A 130 -10.18 14.62 -4.53
C TYR A 130 -9.18 13.80 -3.69
N PRO A 131 -9.51 13.47 -2.44
CA PRO A 131 -8.73 12.51 -1.65
C PRO A 131 -8.74 11.14 -2.36
N PRO A 132 -7.57 10.62 -2.77
CA PRO A 132 -7.52 9.33 -3.45
C PRO A 132 -7.90 8.18 -2.52
N ASP A 133 -8.48 7.13 -3.09
CA ASP A 133 -8.67 5.85 -2.41
C ASP A 133 -7.34 5.26 -1.95
N LEU A 134 -7.31 4.77 -0.71
CA LEU A 134 -6.08 4.30 -0.08
C LEU A 134 -5.84 2.80 -0.21
N SER A 135 -6.77 2.02 -0.77
CA SER A 135 -6.68 0.55 -0.78
C SER A 135 -5.39 0.01 -1.42
N VAL A 136 -4.89 0.69 -2.45
CA VAL A 136 -3.67 0.31 -3.18
C VAL A 136 -2.65 1.43 -3.26
N ILE A 137 -2.73 2.42 -2.36
CA ILE A 137 -1.97 3.67 -2.49
C ILE A 137 -0.46 3.42 -2.53
N ASN A 138 0.05 2.54 -1.67
CA ASN A 138 1.46 2.15 -1.64
C ASN A 138 1.90 1.54 -2.97
N LYS A 139 1.06 0.80 -3.70
CA LYS A 139 1.42 0.26 -5.03
C LYS A 139 1.23 1.26 -6.16
N SER A 140 0.32 2.21 -5.98
CA SER A 140 -0.04 3.18 -7.01
C SER A 140 0.97 4.33 -7.14
N ARG A 141 1.86 4.50 -6.16
CA ARG A 141 2.86 5.58 -6.14
C ARG A 141 4.27 5.05 -6.33
N LYS A 142 5.06 5.73 -7.15
CA LYS A 142 6.48 5.44 -7.31
C LYS A 142 7.17 5.61 -5.96
N GLY A 143 7.99 4.64 -5.58
CA GLY A 143 8.65 4.63 -4.27
C GLY A 143 7.92 3.81 -3.21
N GLY A 144 6.67 3.41 -3.44
CA GLY A 144 6.01 2.45 -2.57
C GLY A 144 5.61 3.02 -1.21
N ALA A 145 5.70 2.15 -0.20
CA ALA A 145 5.64 2.52 1.21
C ALA A 145 6.60 3.66 1.58
N ASP A 146 7.82 3.70 1.02
CA ASP A 146 8.76 4.80 1.32
C ASP A 146 8.18 6.15 0.93
N TYR A 147 7.50 6.25 -0.22
CA TYR A 147 6.92 7.51 -0.66
C TYR A 147 5.83 8.01 0.30
N ILE A 148 4.92 7.11 0.69
CA ILE A 148 3.82 7.47 1.60
C ILE A 148 4.34 7.86 2.98
N TYR A 149 5.30 7.10 3.53
CA TYR A 149 5.95 7.46 4.78
C TYR A 149 6.59 8.86 4.71
N ASN A 150 7.40 9.11 3.69
CA ASN A 150 8.06 10.41 3.51
C ASN A 150 7.04 11.53 3.33
N LEU A 151 5.98 11.32 2.53
CA LEU A 151 4.90 12.28 2.32
C LEU A 151 4.27 12.70 3.65
N LEU A 152 3.93 11.75 4.51
CA LEU A 152 3.26 12.02 5.79
C LEU A 152 4.12 12.83 6.76
N ILE A 153 5.44 12.60 6.78
CA ILE A 153 6.39 13.37 7.63
C ILE A 153 7.02 14.58 6.93
N GLY A 154 6.58 14.88 5.70
CA GLY A 154 7.24 15.82 4.79
C GLY A 154 6.71 17.25 4.82
N TYR A 155 5.83 17.55 5.77
CA TYR A 155 5.24 18.88 5.94
C TYR A 155 6.23 19.79 6.65
N GLU A 156 6.60 20.89 5.99
CA GLU A 156 7.55 21.91 6.46
C GLU A 156 7.03 23.30 6.11
N GLU A 157 7.62 24.35 6.68
CA GLU A 157 7.33 25.73 6.22
C GLU A 157 7.86 25.93 4.78
N PRO A 158 7.10 26.61 3.90
CA PRO A 158 7.55 26.87 2.54
C PRO A 158 8.83 27.71 2.54
N PRO A 159 9.85 27.33 1.75
CA PRO A 159 10.98 28.20 1.44
C PRO A 159 10.52 29.56 0.87
N ALA A 160 11.31 30.60 1.10
CA ALA A 160 10.94 31.98 0.75
C ALA A 160 10.68 32.22 -0.75
N ASP A 161 11.19 31.36 -1.62
CA ASP A 161 11.02 31.39 -3.07
C ASP A 161 9.78 30.64 -3.58
N ILE A 162 9.05 29.95 -2.70
CA ILE A 162 7.88 29.14 -3.05
C ILE A 162 6.59 29.85 -2.62
N VAL A 163 5.77 30.20 -3.61
CA VAL A 163 4.42 30.73 -3.39
C VAL A 163 3.41 29.60 -3.57
N LEU A 164 2.67 29.28 -2.51
CA LEU A 164 1.64 28.24 -2.52
C LEU A 164 0.33 28.77 -3.11
N GLY A 165 -0.43 27.89 -3.76
CA GLY A 165 -1.81 28.17 -4.13
C GLY A 165 -2.70 28.35 -2.90
N GLU A 166 -3.86 29.00 -3.08
CA GLU A 166 -4.85 29.15 -2.01
C GLU A 166 -5.31 27.77 -1.50
N GLY A 167 -5.28 27.57 -0.17
CA GLY A 167 -5.65 26.29 0.46
C GLY A 167 -4.63 25.16 0.27
N MET A 168 -3.44 25.44 -0.27
CA MET A 168 -2.38 24.46 -0.45
C MET A 168 -1.33 24.54 0.66
N TYR A 169 -0.77 23.40 1.03
CA TYR A 169 0.27 23.23 2.03
C TYR A 169 1.58 22.83 1.38
N TYR A 170 2.71 23.29 1.93
CA TYR A 170 4.01 22.85 1.44
C TYR A 170 4.30 21.43 1.90
N ASN A 171 4.74 20.60 0.96
CA ASN A 171 5.23 19.27 1.27
C ASN A 171 6.47 18.98 0.44
N LYS A 172 7.56 18.62 1.13
CA LYS A 172 8.86 18.40 0.52
C LYS A 172 8.88 17.24 -0.50
N TRP A 173 8.06 16.21 -0.31
CA TRP A 173 8.10 15.01 -1.16
C TRP A 173 7.02 14.99 -2.24
N MET A 174 6.02 15.88 -2.13
CA MET A 174 5.00 16.03 -3.15
C MET A 174 5.57 16.66 -4.43
N ASP A 175 5.14 16.13 -5.57
CA ASP A 175 5.39 16.72 -6.87
C ASP A 175 4.81 18.14 -6.94
N GLY A 176 5.61 19.10 -7.40
CA GLY A 176 5.23 20.52 -7.36
C GLY A 176 5.29 21.15 -5.97
N LYS A 177 5.74 20.41 -4.95
CA LYS A 177 6.00 20.86 -3.57
C LYS A 177 4.79 21.46 -2.83
N GLN A 178 3.59 21.19 -3.32
CA GLN A 178 2.35 21.68 -2.74
C GLN A 178 1.28 20.58 -2.76
N ILE A 179 0.47 20.50 -1.70
CA ILE A 179 -0.56 19.49 -1.53
C ILE A 179 -1.80 20.13 -0.88
N ALA A 180 -3.00 19.69 -1.26
CA ALA A 180 -4.26 20.21 -0.70
C ALA A 180 -4.61 19.61 0.68
N MET A 181 -3.90 18.56 1.10
CA MET A 181 -4.09 17.89 2.37
C MET A 181 -3.26 18.62 3.44
N PRO A 182 -3.85 19.12 4.55
CA PRO A 182 -3.09 19.62 5.68
C PRO A 182 -2.26 18.51 6.33
N THR A 183 -1.33 18.85 7.22
CA THR A 183 -0.60 17.85 8.01
C THR A 183 -1.59 16.94 8.75
N PRO A 184 -1.63 15.63 8.42
CA PRO A 184 -2.65 14.75 8.97
C PRO A 184 -2.27 14.17 10.34
N LEU A 185 -0.98 14.11 10.66
CA LEU A 185 -0.46 13.44 11.84
C LEU A 185 0.34 14.41 12.71
N TYR A 186 0.02 14.42 14.00
CA TYR A 186 0.71 15.17 15.03
C TYR A 186 1.14 14.23 16.15
N ASP A 187 2.17 14.62 16.92
CA ASP A 187 2.55 13.88 18.13
C ASP A 187 1.35 13.81 19.09
N GLY A 188 1.00 12.60 19.52
CA GLY A 188 -0.14 12.36 20.41
C GLY A 188 -1.52 12.42 19.74
N SER A 189 -1.62 12.44 18.41
CA SER A 189 -2.91 12.50 17.72
C SER A 189 -3.74 11.22 17.78
N VAL A 190 -3.10 10.06 18.04
CA VAL A 190 -3.73 8.75 18.18
C VAL A 190 -3.05 8.01 19.33
N ASP A 191 -3.82 7.48 20.27
CA ASP A 191 -3.29 6.73 21.42
C ASP A 191 -3.26 5.24 21.14
N TYR A 192 -2.15 4.56 21.43
CA TYR A 192 -2.04 3.11 21.29
C TYR A 192 -2.30 2.38 22.60
N GLU A 193 -3.07 1.29 22.55
CA GLU A 193 -3.38 0.46 23.74
C GLU A 193 -2.17 -0.33 24.24
N ASP A 194 -1.18 -0.58 23.38
CA ASP A 194 0.00 -1.39 23.69
C ASP A 194 1.15 -0.59 24.33
N GLY A 195 0.96 0.71 24.55
CA GLY A 195 1.97 1.60 25.14
C GLY A 195 3.10 2.02 24.20
N THR A 196 2.99 1.73 22.90
CA THR A 196 3.91 2.26 21.87
C THR A 196 3.85 3.79 21.85
N GLU A 197 5.00 4.45 21.64
CA GLU A 197 5.05 5.91 21.53
C GLU A 197 4.20 6.41 20.35
N ASN A 198 3.36 7.41 20.60
CA ASN A 198 2.43 7.99 19.62
C ASN A 198 3.00 9.23 18.91
N THR A 199 4.30 9.21 18.58
CA THR A 199 4.93 10.29 17.79
C THR A 199 4.44 10.27 16.34
N ALA A 200 4.36 11.42 15.67
CA ALA A 200 3.93 11.52 14.28
C ALA A 200 4.74 10.61 13.34
N ILE A 201 6.03 10.43 13.64
CA ILE A 201 6.92 9.50 12.91
C ILE A 201 6.46 8.05 13.08
N GLN A 202 6.13 7.63 14.31
CA GLN A 202 5.67 6.28 14.58
C GLN A 202 4.27 6.03 14.01
N LEU A 203 3.35 6.99 14.12
CA LEU A 203 2.03 6.94 13.49
C LEU A 203 2.15 6.80 11.97
N ALA A 204 3.01 7.61 11.34
CA ALA A 204 3.26 7.56 9.90
C ALA A 204 3.84 6.20 9.46
N LYS A 205 4.72 5.61 10.29
CA LYS A 205 5.27 4.29 10.05
C LYS A 205 4.20 3.21 10.11
N ASP A 206 3.42 3.15 11.18
CA ASP A 206 2.39 2.13 11.38
C ASP A 206 1.29 2.22 10.32
N VAL A 207 0.77 3.42 10.02
CA VAL A 207 -0.25 3.57 8.96
C VAL A 207 0.31 3.18 7.58
N THR A 208 1.58 3.46 7.31
CA THR A 208 2.22 3.04 6.04
C THR A 208 2.32 1.51 5.95
N VAL A 209 2.62 0.82 7.07
CA VAL A 209 2.62 -0.65 7.13
C VAL A 209 1.22 -1.21 6.89
N PHE A 210 0.19 -0.61 7.51
CA PHE A 210 -1.21 -0.98 7.26
C PHE A 210 -1.61 -0.78 5.79
N LEU A 211 -1.26 0.36 5.19
CA LEU A 211 -1.50 0.63 3.77
C LEU A 211 -0.73 -0.33 2.83
N GLN A 212 0.42 -0.85 3.26
CA GLN A 212 1.13 -1.87 2.50
C GLN A 212 0.39 -3.21 2.56
N TRP A 213 -0.09 -3.60 3.73
CA TRP A 213 -0.93 -4.79 3.89
C TRP A 213 -2.22 -4.67 3.08
N ALA A 214 -2.93 -3.54 3.16
CA ALA A 214 -4.14 -3.32 2.37
C ALA A 214 -3.89 -3.47 0.86
N ALA A 215 -2.73 -3.02 0.38
CA ALA A 215 -2.37 -3.10 -1.03
C ALA A 215 -1.87 -4.50 -1.47
N GLU A 216 -1.27 -5.28 -0.57
CA GLU A 216 -0.75 -6.64 -0.80
C GLU A 216 -1.00 -7.56 0.41
N PRO A 217 -2.25 -7.96 0.67
CA PRO A 217 -2.55 -8.89 1.77
C PRO A 217 -1.92 -10.27 1.52
N GLU A 218 -1.71 -10.65 0.26
CA GLU A 218 -1.12 -11.91 -0.16
C GLU A 218 0.43 -11.95 -0.09
N LEU A 219 1.09 -10.87 0.34
CA LEU A 219 2.56 -10.72 0.25
C LEU A 219 3.31 -11.89 0.88
N GLU A 220 2.93 -12.33 2.07
CA GLU A 220 3.61 -13.42 2.78
C GLU A 220 3.46 -14.74 2.05
N GLU A 221 2.24 -15.06 1.59
CA GLU A 221 1.98 -16.26 0.81
C GLU A 221 2.72 -16.23 -0.52
N ARG A 222 2.68 -15.10 -1.23
CA ARG A 222 3.38 -14.87 -2.50
C ARG A 222 4.88 -15.12 -2.34
N LYS A 223 5.51 -14.59 -1.29
CA LYS A 223 6.94 -14.80 -1.00
C LYS A 223 7.25 -16.25 -0.65
N ARG A 224 6.47 -16.84 0.26
CA ARG A 224 6.63 -18.23 0.67
C ARG A 224 6.51 -19.20 -0.51
N LEU A 225 5.52 -18.99 -1.39
CA LEU A 225 5.35 -19.76 -2.61
C LEU A 225 6.48 -19.48 -3.62
N GLY A 226 6.87 -18.21 -3.78
CA GLY A 226 7.95 -17.79 -4.66
C GLY A 226 9.27 -18.51 -4.36
N VAL A 227 9.65 -18.61 -3.09
CA VAL A 227 10.86 -19.36 -2.67
C VAL A 227 10.77 -20.84 -3.07
N LYS A 228 9.63 -21.48 -2.85
CA LYS A 228 9.40 -22.89 -3.23
C LYS A 228 9.48 -23.09 -4.75
N VAL A 229 8.87 -22.18 -5.53
CA VAL A 229 8.85 -22.23 -6.99
C VAL A 229 10.25 -22.02 -7.58
N ILE A 230 11.03 -21.07 -7.04
CA ILE A 230 12.42 -20.84 -7.47
C ILE A 230 13.28 -22.08 -7.19
N LEU A 231 13.16 -22.67 -6.00
CA LEU A 231 13.88 -23.90 -5.65
C LEU A 231 13.53 -25.05 -6.62
N PHE A 232 12.23 -25.21 -6.92
CA PHE A 232 11.77 -26.20 -7.89
C PHE A 232 12.41 -25.98 -9.27
N PHE A 233 12.42 -24.75 -9.80
CA PHE A 233 13.01 -24.46 -11.11
C PHE A 233 14.52 -24.65 -11.14
N ILE A 234 15.24 -24.40 -10.04
CA ILE A 234 16.68 -24.69 -9.96
C ILE A 234 16.92 -26.19 -10.08
N ILE A 235 16.20 -27.00 -9.30
CA ILE A 235 16.34 -28.46 -9.31
C ILE A 235 15.94 -29.03 -10.68
N PHE A 236 14.78 -28.61 -11.20
CA PHE A 236 14.30 -29.03 -12.51
C PHE A 236 15.25 -28.61 -13.63
N GLY A 237 15.79 -27.39 -13.57
CA GLY A 237 16.80 -26.89 -14.51
C GLY A 237 18.06 -27.76 -14.53
N ILE A 238 18.53 -28.23 -13.37
CA ILE A 238 19.65 -29.17 -13.28
C ILE A 238 19.31 -30.50 -13.98
N PHE A 239 18.13 -31.07 -13.73
CA PHE A 239 17.71 -32.32 -14.39
C PHE A 239 17.61 -32.18 -15.91
N VAL A 240 17.02 -31.07 -16.39
CA VAL A 240 16.93 -30.77 -17.82
C VAL A 240 18.32 -30.60 -18.43
N PHE A 241 19.23 -29.88 -17.76
CA PHE A 241 20.60 -29.69 -18.21
C PHE A 241 21.37 -31.02 -18.32
N LEU A 242 21.27 -31.88 -17.31
CA LEU A 242 21.89 -33.21 -17.32
C LEU A 242 21.30 -34.10 -18.41
N SER A 243 19.98 -34.07 -18.59
CA SER A 243 19.29 -34.82 -19.66
C SER A 243 19.75 -34.36 -21.04
N LYS A 244 19.85 -33.04 -21.25
CA LYS A 244 20.39 -32.45 -22.48
C LYS A 244 21.83 -32.89 -22.72
N ARG A 245 22.70 -32.81 -21.70
CA ARG A 245 24.11 -33.25 -21.81
C ARG A 245 24.22 -34.74 -22.17
N ARG A 246 23.34 -35.58 -21.63
CA ARG A 246 23.32 -37.03 -21.92
C ARG A 246 22.86 -37.32 -23.35
N LEU A 247 21.77 -36.71 -23.81
CA LEU A 247 21.20 -36.94 -25.15
C LEU A 247 22.12 -36.44 -26.26
N TRP A 248 22.79 -35.31 -26.05
CA TRP A 248 23.61 -34.66 -27.08
C TRP A 248 25.06 -35.16 -27.16
N LYS A 249 25.46 -36.10 -26.28
CA LYS A 249 26.81 -36.68 -26.22
C LYS A 249 27.27 -37.38 -27.51
N GLN A 250 26.33 -37.78 -28.38
CA GLN A 250 26.66 -38.46 -29.63
C GLN A 250 26.85 -37.51 -30.82
N ILE A 251 26.42 -36.25 -30.67
CA ILE A 251 26.47 -35.24 -31.74
C ILE A 251 27.65 -34.27 -31.50
N HIS A 252 28.06 -34.09 -30.24
CA HIS A 252 29.22 -33.30 -29.79
C HIS A 252 29.99 -34.08 -28.73
#